data_AF-A0A914Q7L1-F1
#
_entry.id   AF-A0A914Q7L1-F1
#
_cell.length_a   1.000
_cell.length_b   1.000
_cell.length_c   1.000
_cell.angle_alpha   90.00
_cell.angle_beta   90.00
_cell.angle_gamma   90.00
#
_symmetry.space_group_name_H-M   'P 1'
#
loop_
_entity.id
_entity.type
_entity.pdbx_description
1 polymer ?
#
loop_
_entity_poly.entity_id
_entity_poly.type
_entity_poly.pdbx_seq_one_letter_code
_entity_poly.pdbx_strand_id
1 'polypeptide(L)'
;MVPHRALQGTAKPTLFSTIFPSSGDADLTPHFLKNITHAFCYMHEIVDSAISVPHTLRSAEQMANRGSKLWHSKNKQLDYSEADQVYSRATTALNPEIATRYWA
;
A
#
# COMPACT_ATOMS: atom_id res chain seq x y z
N MET A 1 -11.52 9.20 18.06
CA MET A 1 -12.75 8.57 17.55
C MET A 1 -12.57 7.05 17.58
N VAL A 2 -13.59 6.27 17.95
CA VAL A 2 -13.57 4.80 17.90
C VAL A 2 -14.74 4.34 17.02
N PRO A 3 -14.54 4.21 15.69
CA PRO A 3 -15.62 3.84 14.76
C PRO A 3 -15.91 2.33 14.74
N HIS A 4 -14.90 1.51 15.01
CA HIS A 4 -14.98 0.05 14.89
C HIS A 4 -15.39 -0.63 16.21
N ARG A 5 -15.97 -1.81 16.10
CA ARG A 5 -16.16 -2.72 17.25
C ARG A 5 -14.84 -3.43 17.56
N ALA A 6 -14.39 -3.39 18.81
CA ALA A 6 -13.29 -4.23 19.26
C ALA A 6 -13.73 -5.70 19.31
N LEU A 7 -13.13 -6.54 18.46
CA LEU A 7 -13.34 -7.99 18.50
C LEU A 7 -12.53 -8.64 19.64
N GLN A 8 -11.36 -8.07 19.97
CA GLN A 8 -10.50 -8.54 21.04
C GLN A 8 -9.79 -7.36 21.70
N GLY A 9 -9.60 -7.44 23.02
CA GLY A 9 -8.89 -6.43 23.81
C GLY A 9 -9.63 -5.09 23.89
N THR A 10 -8.88 -4.02 24.13
CA THR A 10 -9.41 -2.66 24.20
C THR A 10 -9.20 -1.93 22.88
N ALA A 11 -10.27 -1.34 22.32
CA ALA A 11 -10.20 -0.59 21.07
C ALA A 11 -9.20 0.56 21.16
N LYS A 12 -8.32 0.70 20.16
CA LYS A 12 -7.44 1.86 20.06
C LYS A 12 -8.19 3.00 19.35
N PRO A 13 -8.34 4.18 19.98
CA PRO A 13 -8.96 5.33 19.34
C PRO A 13 -8.04 5.92 18.27
N THR A 14 -8.61 6.21 17.10
CA THR A 14 -7.93 6.98 16.05
C THR A 14 -8.07 8.47 16.37
N LEU A 15 -6.95 9.18 16.40
CA LEU A 15 -6.90 10.62 16.62
C LEU A 15 -6.89 11.34 15.27
N PHE A 16 -7.76 12.34 15.12
CA PHE A 16 -7.83 13.20 13.95
C PHE A 16 -7.60 14.64 14.39
N SER A 17 -6.78 15.38 13.64
CA SER A 17 -6.51 16.79 13.87
C SER A 17 -6.72 17.55 12.56
N THR A 18 -7.43 18.68 12.63
CA THR A 18 -7.61 19.57 11.49
C THR A 18 -6.39 20.48 11.40
N ILE A 19 -5.59 20.32 10.34
CA ILE A 19 -4.38 21.12 10.13
C ILE A 19 -4.70 22.43 9.41
N PHE A 20 -5.57 22.36 8.40
CA PHE A 20 -6.00 23.50 7.61
C PHE A 20 -7.52 23.65 7.71
N PRO A 21 -8.03 24.52 8.60
CA PRO A 21 -9.45 24.84 8.63
C PRO A 21 -9.82 25.64 7.36
N SER A 22 -10.96 25.32 6.73
CA SER A 22 -11.50 26.15 5.64
C SER A 22 -11.81 27.53 6.21
N SER A 23 -11.14 28.57 5.71
CA SER A 23 -11.40 29.95 6.08
C SER A 23 -12.62 30.45 5.32
N GLY A 24 -13.83 30.10 5.78
CA GLY A 24 -15.06 30.64 5.21
C GLY A 24 -16.33 29.81 5.43
N ASP A 25 -16.21 28.50 5.62
CA ASP A 25 -17.37 27.62 5.74
C ASP A 25 -17.78 27.45 7.20
N ALA A 26 -18.85 28.13 7.60
CA ALA A 26 -19.50 27.94 8.90
C ALA A 26 -19.99 26.48 9.12
N ASP A 27 -20.10 25.70 8.05
CA ASP A 27 -20.63 24.34 8.05
C ASP A 27 -19.61 23.26 8.48
N LEU A 28 -18.30 23.56 8.47
CA LEU A 28 -17.24 22.60 8.85
C LEU A 28 -17.01 22.56 10.37
N THR A 29 -18.09 22.42 11.13
CA THR A 29 -18.00 22.26 12.58
C THR A 29 -17.30 20.94 12.95
N PRO A 30 -16.62 20.86 14.12
CA PRO A 30 -15.99 19.62 14.57
C PRO A 30 -16.96 18.44 14.67
N HIS A 31 -18.23 18.71 14.99
CA HIS A 31 -19.27 17.69 15.06
C HIS A 31 -19.61 17.14 13.67
N PHE A 32 -19.79 18.03 12.69
CA PHE A 32 -20.02 17.66 11.30
C PHE A 32 -18.87 16.82 10.74
N LEU A 33 -17.63 17.28 10.94
CA LEU A 33 -16.43 16.54 10.53
C LEU A 33 -16.35 15.16 11.17
N LYS A 34 -16.67 15.04 12.47
CA LYS A 34 -16.72 13.74 13.16
C LYS A 34 -17.74 12.79 12.54
N ASN A 35 -18.93 13.27 12.21
CA ASN A 35 -20.00 12.45 11.65
C ASN A 35 -19.66 11.96 10.22
N ILE A 36 -19.14 12.85 9.38
CA ILE A 36 -18.67 12.48 8.04
C ILE A 36 -17.50 11.50 8.12
N THR A 37 -16.52 11.76 8.99
CA THR A 37 -15.37 10.86 9.17
C THR A 37 -15.84 9.47 9.62
N HIS A 38 -16.84 9.40 10.49
CA HIS A 38 -17.45 8.14 10.91
C HIS A 38 -18.20 7.44 9.77
N ALA A 39 -18.96 8.16 8.95
CA ALA A 39 -19.66 7.61 7.79
C ALA A 39 -18.67 6.98 6.78
N PHE A 40 -17.54 7.65 6.52
CA PHE A 40 -16.49 7.10 5.65
C PHE A 40 -15.86 5.80 6.19
N CYS A 41 -16.02 5.47 7.47
CA CYS A 41 -15.55 4.21 8.03
C CYS A 41 -16.41 3.00 7.62
N TYR A 42 -17.59 3.20 7.01
CA TYR A 42 -18.44 2.11 6.50
C TYR A 42 -18.27 1.85 5.00
N MET A 43 -17.66 2.77 4.25
CA MET A 43 -17.66 2.75 2.78
C MET A 43 -16.57 1.86 2.16
N HIS A 44 -16.06 0.86 2.89
CA HIS A 44 -14.87 0.11 2.47
C HIS A 44 -15.15 -1.21 1.75
N GLU A 45 -16.41 -1.56 1.51
CA GLU A 45 -16.87 -2.67 0.64
C GLU A 45 -16.28 -4.07 0.96
N ILE A 46 -15.70 -4.27 2.15
CA ILE A 46 -15.03 -5.54 2.52
C ILE A 46 -15.83 -6.31 3.58
N VAL A 47 -16.46 -5.59 4.51
CA VAL A 47 -17.29 -6.15 5.59
C VAL A 47 -18.45 -5.21 5.86
N ASP A 48 -19.52 -5.73 6.43
CA ASP A 48 -20.74 -4.98 6.77
C ASP A 48 -20.66 -4.25 8.12
N SER A 49 -19.48 -3.69 8.43
CA SER A 49 -19.24 -3.04 9.73
C SER A 49 -18.15 -1.98 9.61
N ALA A 50 -18.24 -0.91 10.40
CA ALA A 50 -17.21 0.13 10.39
C ALA A 50 -15.80 -0.40 10.71
N ILE A 51 -14.83 0.07 9.93
CA ILE A 51 -13.39 -0.14 10.15
C ILE A 51 -12.78 0.99 10.98
N SER A 52 -11.54 0.79 11.44
CA SER A 52 -10.85 1.70 12.38
C SER A 52 -10.48 3.08 11.82
N VAL A 53 -10.41 3.22 10.50
CA VAL A 53 -10.04 4.44 9.78
C VAL A 53 -10.96 4.64 8.57
N PRO A 54 -11.23 5.88 8.14
CA PRO A 54 -11.97 6.16 6.91
C PRO A 54 -11.47 5.39 5.70
N HIS A 55 -12.39 4.96 4.82
CA HIS A 55 -12.06 4.19 3.62
C HIS A 55 -10.99 4.86 2.75
N THR A 56 -11.05 6.19 2.61
CA THR A 56 -10.07 6.96 1.82
C THR A 56 -8.63 6.75 2.30
N LEU A 57 -8.38 6.71 3.61
CA LEU A 57 -7.06 6.45 4.19
C LEU A 57 -6.62 5.01 3.98
N ARG A 58 -7.54 4.05 4.14
CA ARG A 58 -7.27 2.64 3.89
C ARG A 58 -6.88 2.39 2.43
N SER A 59 -7.60 3.00 1.48
CA SER A 59 -7.31 2.86 0.06
C SER A 59 -5.93 3.44 -0.29
N ALA A 60 -5.57 4.59 0.30
CA ALA A 60 -4.23 5.15 0.15
C ALA A 60 -3.12 4.21 0.66
N GLU A 61 -3.31 3.59 1.83
CA GLU A 61 -2.38 2.59 2.38
C GLU A 61 -2.23 1.37 1.44
N GLN A 62 -3.35 0.85 0.93
CA GLN A 62 -3.33 -0.28 0.00
C GLN A 62 -2.59 0.06 -1.30
N MET A 63 -2.81 1.26 -1.85
CA MET A 63 -2.09 1.73 -3.03
C MET A 63 -0.59 1.87 -2.76
N ALA A 64 -0.20 2.46 -1.63
CA ALA A 64 1.20 2.59 -1.24
C ALA A 64 1.89 1.23 -1.07
N ASN A 65 1.24 0.30 -0.37
CA ASN A 65 1.73 -1.08 -0.20
C ASN A 65 1.86 -1.82 -1.54
N ARG A 66 0.88 -1.64 -2.44
CA ARG A 66 0.93 -2.22 -3.78
C ARG A 66 2.08 -1.63 -4.61
N GLY A 67 2.26 -0.32 -4.56
CA GLY A 67 3.35 0.39 -5.23
C GLY A 67 4.72 -0.09 -4.75
N SER A 68 4.93 -0.19 -3.43
CA SER A 68 6.16 -0.73 -2.85
C SER A 68 6.44 -2.17 -3.32
N LYS A 69 5.44 -3.05 -3.30
CA LYS A 69 5.59 -4.43 -3.80
C LYS A 69 5.94 -4.48 -5.28
N LEU A 70 5.32 -3.63 -6.11
CA LEU A 70 5.64 -3.54 -7.54
C LEU A 70 7.07 -3.07 -7.77
N TRP A 71 7.52 -2.06 -7.02
CA TRP A 71 8.89 -1.57 -7.07
C TRP A 71 9.91 -2.67 -6.73
N HIS A 72 9.73 -3.36 -5.60
CA HIS A 72 10.60 -4.46 -5.20
C HIS A 72 10.59 -5.61 -6.20
N SER A 73 9.43 -5.95 -6.76
CA SER A 73 9.32 -7.00 -7.78
C SER A 73 10.10 -6.64 -9.04
N LYS A 74 10.05 -5.39 -9.50
CA LYS A 74 10.80 -4.93 -10.68
C LYS A 74 12.30 -4.94 -10.42
N ASN A 75 12.75 -4.42 -9.28
CA ASN A 75 14.18 -4.37 -8.96
C ASN A 75 14.77 -5.76 -8.77
N LYS A 76 14.03 -6.68 -8.13
CA LYS A 76 14.44 -8.07 -8.01
C LYS A 76 14.56 -8.76 -9.38
N GLN A 77 13.69 -8.44 -10.34
CA GLN A 77 13.81 -8.93 -11.72
C GLN A 77 15.05 -8.37 -12.44
N LEU A 78 15.39 -7.09 -12.20
CA LEU A 78 16.61 -6.48 -12.72
C LEU A 78 17.85 -7.17 -12.16
N ASP A 79 17.91 -7.41 -10.84
CA ASP A 79 19.02 -8.10 -10.19
C ASP A 79 19.25 -9.51 -10.77
N TYR A 80 18.17 -10.29 -11.00
CA TYR A 80 18.29 -11.61 -11.63
C TYR A 80 18.71 -11.53 -13.10
N SER A 81 18.18 -10.57 -13.85
CA SER A 81 18.58 -10.35 -15.24
C SER A 81 20.07 -10.00 -15.36
N GLU A 82 20.59 -9.17 -14.45
CA GLU A 82 22.01 -8.83 -14.41
C GLU A 82 22.87 -10.05 -14.01
N ALA A 83 22.45 -10.82 -13.02
CA ALA A 83 23.12 -12.05 -12.62
C ALA A 83 23.18 -13.09 -13.75
N ASP A 84 22.09 -13.28 -14.49
CA ASP A 84 22.03 -14.20 -15.64
C ASP A 84 22.96 -13.74 -16.78
N GLN A 85 23.05 -12.43 -17.04
CA GLN A 85 23.98 -11.89 -18.02
C GLN A 85 25.44 -12.09 -17.60
N VAL A 86 25.77 -11.90 -16.33
CA VAL A 86 27.12 -12.15 -15.79
C VAL A 86 27.48 -13.64 -15.89
N TYR A 87 26.54 -14.53 -15.53
CA TYR A 87 26.73 -15.97 -15.64
C TYR A 87 26.92 -16.42 -17.11
N SER A 88 26.11 -15.92 -18.03
CA SER A 88 26.23 -16.18 -19.47
C SER A 88 27.58 -15.72 -20.04
N ARG A 89 28.06 -14.52 -19.66
CA ARG A 89 29.38 -14.03 -20.06
C ARG A 89 30.52 -14.87 -19.49
N ALA A 90 30.43 -15.24 -18.20
CA ALA A 90 31.46 -16.05 -17.54
C ALA A 90 31.58 -17.45 -18.17
N THR A 91 30.45 -18.10 -18.46
CA THR A 91 30.42 -19.41 -19.13
C THR A 91 30.94 -19.34 -20.57
N THR A 92 30.62 -18.28 -21.31
CA THR A 92 31.12 -18.04 -22.68
C THR A 92 32.64 -17.78 -22.70
N ALA A 93 33.17 -17.07 -21.69
CA ALA A 93 34.60 -16.80 -21.56
C ALA A 93 35.42 -18.04 -21.13
N LEU A 94 34.81 -18.97 -20.38
CA LEU A 94 35.46 -20.18 -19.89
C LEU A 94 35.46 -21.33 -20.91
N ASN A 95 34.49 -21.38 -21.85
CA ASN A 95 34.50 -22.40 -22.90
C ASN A 95 33.63 -21.98 -24.12
N PRO A 96 34.22 -21.40 -25.17
CA PRO A 96 33.45 -20.83 -26.29
C PRO A 96 32.68 -21.87 -27.12
N GLU A 97 33.03 -23.16 -27.04
CA GLU A 97 32.34 -24.23 -27.77
C GLU A 97 31.05 -24.73 -27.10
N ILE A 98 30.81 -24.42 -25.82
CA ILE A 98 29.62 -24.91 -25.09
C ILE A 98 28.42 -23.96 -25.29
N ALA A 99 28.66 -22.68 -25.56
CA ALA A 99 27.61 -21.66 -25.70
C ALA A 99 26.66 -21.91 -26.87
N THR A 100 27.13 -22.55 -27.95
CA THR A 100 26.33 -22.89 -29.14
C THR A 100 25.39 -24.08 -28.95
N ARG A 101 25.54 -24.86 -27.87
CA ARG A 101 24.78 -26.11 -27.66
C ARG A 101 23.49 -25.96 -26.87
N TYR A 102 23.28 -24.83 -26.18
CA TYR A 102 22.13 -24.62 -25.28
C TYR A 102 21.07 -23.64 -25.82
N TRP A 103 21.28 -23.07 -27.01
CA TRP A 103 20.35 -22.11 -27.64
C TRP A 103 20.08 -22.43 -29.13
N ALA A 104 19.96 -23.72 -29.47
CA ALA A 104 19.49 -24.20 -30.77
C ALA A 104 18.12 -24.87 -30.62
#